data_AF-A0A368FXJ2-F1
#
_entry.id   AF-A0A368FXJ2-F1
#
_cell.length_a   1.000
_cell.length_b   1.000
_cell.length_c   1.000
_cell.angle_alpha   90.00
_cell.angle_beta   90.00
_cell.angle_gamma   90.00
#
_symmetry.space_group_name_H-M   'P 1'
#
loop_
_entity.id
_entity.type
_entity.pdbx_description
1 polymer ?
#
loop_
_entity_poly.entity_id
_entity_poly.type
_entity_poly.pdbx_seq_one_letter_code
_entity_poly.pdbx_strand_id
1 'polypeptide(L)'
;MRCAIRDWGESSSCHGIPHMAQASTFCAAIVWSIILAFCAVGFVYFFTSTLSQYLRFDKIVQLNVSFSAFEITGFRRQMERTARHFSRCFQLGLEAANFPSVTFCNINPYKKSKIQMVPALQALMTVYELSSNGTLT
;
A
#
# COMPACT_ATOMS: atom_id res chain seq x y z
N MET A 1 33.37 40.40 31.42
CA MET A 1 32.53 39.84 30.34
C MET A 1 33.24 38.78 29.50
N ARG A 2 34.48 39.02 29.01
CA ARG A 2 35.21 38.03 28.19
C ARG A 2 35.49 36.69 28.88
N CYS A 3 35.80 36.67 30.18
CA CYS A 3 35.99 35.42 30.92
C CYS A 3 34.70 34.58 31.00
N ALA A 4 33.58 35.19 31.41
CA ALA A 4 32.30 34.48 31.52
C ALA A 4 31.82 33.88 30.18
N ILE A 5 32.05 34.56 29.06
CA ILE A 5 31.70 34.05 27.72
C ILE A 5 32.58 32.87 27.32
N ARG A 6 33.87 32.91 27.68
CA ARG A 6 34.81 31.82 27.42
C ARG A 6 34.47 30.59 28.27
N ASP A 7 34.20 30.79 29.56
CA ASP A 7 33.86 29.70 30.49
C ASP A 7 32.55 28.99 30.08
N TRP A 8 31.57 29.75 29.57
CA TRP A 8 30.37 29.19 28.95
C TRP A 8 30.69 28.43 27.64
N GLY A 9 31.52 29.00 26.78
CA GLY A 9 31.89 28.38 25.51
C GLY A 9 32.62 27.05 25.68
N GLU A 10 33.48 26.95 26.69
CA GLU A 10 34.21 25.72 27.05
C GLU A 10 33.31 24.64 27.68
N SER A 11 32.22 25.03 28.33
CA SER A 11 31.24 24.11 28.94
C SER A 11 30.03 23.80 28.04
N SER A 12 29.98 24.36 26.84
CA SER A 12 28.88 24.17 25.91
C SER A 12 28.83 22.75 25.33
N SER A 13 27.62 22.19 25.18
CA SER A 13 27.39 20.91 24.49
C SER A 13 27.38 21.05 22.96
N CYS A 14 27.40 22.28 22.44
CA CYS A 14 27.49 22.53 21.01
C CYS A 14 28.92 22.26 20.53
N HIS A 15 29.15 21.13 19.87
CA HIS A 15 30.47 20.58 19.51
C HIS A 15 31.44 21.58 18.84
N GLY A 16 30.98 22.57 18.09
CA GLY A 16 31.87 23.58 17.48
C GLY A 16 32.17 24.82 18.35
N ILE A 17 31.41 25.06 19.42
CA ILE A 17 31.59 26.21 20.32
C ILE A 17 32.84 26.09 21.23
N PRO A 18 33.19 24.93 21.84
CA PRO A 18 34.38 24.84 22.67
C PRO A 18 35.67 24.97 21.85
N HIS A 19 35.70 24.48 20.60
CA HIS A 19 36.84 24.69 19.69
C HIS A 19 37.03 26.16 19.31
N MET A 20 35.95 26.93 19.21
CA MET A 20 36.01 28.38 18.98
C MET A 20 36.45 29.14 20.25
N ALA A 21 36.01 28.71 21.43
CA ALA A 21 36.34 29.34 22.72
C ALA A 21 37.80 29.09 23.17
N GLN A 22 38.35 27.91 22.86
CA GLN A 22 39.72 27.51 23.19
C GLN A 22 40.76 27.92 22.13
N ALA A 23 40.33 28.53 21.02
CA ALA A 23 41.23 28.93 19.94
C ALA A 23 42.19 30.05 20.40
N SER A 24 43.50 29.78 20.35
CA SER A 24 44.54 30.72 20.75
C SER A 24 44.85 31.78 19.69
N THR A 25 44.47 31.54 18.43
CA THR A 25 44.69 32.46 17.31
C THR A 25 43.37 32.94 16.71
N PHE A 26 43.34 34.21 16.30
CA PHE A 26 42.16 34.82 15.69
C PHE A 26 41.77 34.15 14.37
N CYS A 27 42.75 33.71 13.57
CA CYS A 27 42.50 32.98 12.34
C CYS A 27 41.83 31.62 12.59
N ALA A 28 42.24 30.88 13.63
CA ALA A 28 41.59 29.61 13.97
C ALA A 28 40.15 29.83 14.46
N ALA A 29 39.89 30.89 15.24
CA ALA A 29 38.53 31.23 15.66
C ALA A 29 37.61 31.49 14.46
N ILE A 30 38.07 32.25 13.46
CA ILE A 30 37.30 32.51 12.23
C ILE A 30 36.97 31.21 11.49
N VAL A 31 37.94 30.31 11.31
CA VAL A 31 37.73 29.04 10.62
C VAL A 31 36.66 28.21 11.32
N TRP A 32 36.73 28.08 12.65
CA TRP A 32 35.74 27.36 13.43
C TRP A 32 34.36 28.03 13.41
N SER A 33 34.29 29.36 13.40
CA SER A 33 33.03 30.10 13.24
C SER A 33 32.38 29.85 11.88
N ILE A 34 33.16 29.83 10.78
CA ILE A 34 32.65 29.58 9.43
C ILE A 34 32.11 28.15 9.32
N ILE A 35 32.84 27.17 9.86
CA ILE A 35 32.41 25.76 9.86
C ILE A 35 31.10 25.61 10.65
N LEU A 36 31.03 26.19 11.85
CA LEU A 36 29.82 26.16 12.68
C LEU A 36 28.62 26.80 11.95
N ALA A 37 28.82 27.93 11.29
CA ALA A 37 27.78 28.62 10.54
C ALA A 37 27.28 27.78 9.35
N PHE A 38 28.18 27.16 8.58
CA PHE A 38 27.79 26.28 7.49
C PHE A 38 27.00 25.05 7.97
N CYS A 39 27.45 24.43 9.06
CA CYS A 39 26.73 23.31 9.69
C CYS A 39 25.34 23.73 10.21
N ALA A 40 25.20 24.93 10.78
CA ALA A 40 23.91 25.44 11.26
C ALA A 40 22.93 25.67 10.09
N VAL A 41 23.40 26.28 8.99
CA VAL A 41 22.56 26.49 7.79
C VAL A 41 22.16 25.15 7.18
N GLY A 42 23.09 24.21 7.04
CA GLY A 42 22.81 22.86 6.55
C GLY A 42 21.79 22.13 7.44
N PHE A 43 21.94 22.22 8.76
CA PHE A 43 20.99 21.62 9.71
C PHE A 43 19.57 22.18 9.52
N VAL A 44 19.40 23.50 9.40
CA VAL A 44 18.08 24.11 9.17
C VAL A 44 17.47 23.64 7.85
N TYR A 45 18.27 23.57 6.78
CA TYR A 45 17.80 23.09 5.47
C TYR A 45 17.34 21.61 5.53
N PHE A 46 18.17 20.73 6.08
CA PHE A 46 17.81 19.31 6.19
C PHE A 46 16.60 19.09 7.11
N PHE A 47 16.57 19.77 8.26
CA PHE A 47 15.47 19.66 9.21
C PHE A 47 14.14 20.12 8.60
N THR A 48 14.12 21.27 7.92
CA THR A 48 12.89 21.77 7.27
C THR A 48 12.41 20.85 6.14
N SER A 49 13.33 20.27 5.37
CA SER A 49 13.00 19.28 4.34
C SER A 49 12.39 18.01 4.94
N THR A 50 13.02 17.41 5.96
CA THR A 50 12.50 16.23 6.65
C THR A 50 11.16 16.51 7.35
N LEU A 51 11.02 17.67 7.98
CA LEU A 51 9.77 18.07 8.63
C LEU A 51 8.62 18.17 7.60
N SER A 52 8.90 18.74 6.43
CA SER A 52 7.94 18.83 5.33
C SER A 52 7.53 17.44 4.81
N GLN A 53 8.48 16.50 4.73
CA GLN A 53 8.20 15.10 4.36
C GLN A 53 7.36 14.37 5.43
N TYR A 54 7.64 14.60 6.71
CA TYR A 54 6.86 14.01 7.80
C TYR A 54 5.41 14.52 7.80
N LEU A 55 5.22 15.84 7.67
CA LEU A 55 3.89 16.46 7.63
C LEU A 55 3.10 16.16 6.34
N ARG A 56 3.75 15.57 5.33
CA ARG A 56 3.09 15.09 4.11
C ARG A 56 2.32 13.79 4.33
N PHE A 57 2.56 13.09 5.45
CA PHE A 57 1.90 11.83 5.84
C PHE A 57 1.84 10.79 4.70
N ASP A 58 2.90 10.72 3.89
CA ASP A 58 2.98 9.74 2.81
C ASP A 58 3.04 8.32 3.40
N LYS A 59 2.07 7.48 3.02
CA LYS A 59 1.98 6.09 3.46
C LYS A 59 2.55 5.16 2.39
N ILE A 60 3.53 4.34 2.77
CA ILE A 60 4.07 3.29 1.89
C ILE A 60 3.26 2.03 2.12
N VAL A 61 2.48 1.61 1.11
CA VAL A 61 1.75 0.34 1.17
C VAL A 61 2.68 -0.78 0.72
N GLN A 62 3.07 -1.65 1.66
CA GLN A 62 3.83 -2.87 1.35
C GLN A 62 2.86 -3.94 0.83
N LEU A 63 2.91 -4.22 -0.47
CA LEU A 63 2.15 -5.32 -1.07
C LEU A 63 2.94 -6.63 -0.94
N ASN A 64 2.65 -7.42 0.10
CA ASN A 64 3.13 -8.79 0.16
C ASN A 64 2.22 -9.68 -0.70
N VAL A 65 2.61 -9.96 -1.94
CA VAL A 65 1.94 -10.95 -2.78
C VAL A 65 2.51 -12.33 -2.42
N SER A 66 1.90 -12.97 -1.44
CA SER A 66 2.18 -14.38 -1.15
C SER A 66 1.45 -15.23 -2.20
N PHE A 67 2.20 -15.79 -3.16
CA PHE A 67 1.66 -16.70 -4.17
C PHE A 67 1.34 -18.04 -3.51
N SER A 68 0.12 -18.18 -2.98
CA SER A 68 -0.43 -19.48 -2.66
C SER A 68 -0.58 -20.21 -4.00
N ALA A 69 0.24 -21.23 -4.23
CA ALA A 69 0.22 -22.05 -5.43
C ALA A 69 -1.22 -22.48 -5.72
N PHE A 70 -1.85 -21.81 -6.69
CA PHE A 70 -3.05 -22.30 -7.35
C PHE A 70 -2.59 -23.47 -8.21
N GLU A 71 -2.43 -24.64 -7.59
CA GLU A 71 -2.39 -25.88 -8.35
C GLU A 71 -3.72 -25.97 -9.10
N ILE A 72 -3.65 -25.71 -10.41
CA ILE A 72 -4.65 -26.19 -11.36
C ILE A 72 -4.52 -27.71 -11.40
N THR A 73 -5.02 -28.37 -10.37
CA THR A 73 -5.38 -29.79 -10.38
C THR A 73 -6.92 -29.93 -10.41
N GLY A 74 -7.59 -28.93 -10.97
CA GLY A 74 -9.02 -28.94 -11.28
C GLY A 74 -9.34 -29.38 -12.73
N PHE A 75 -8.54 -30.26 -13.35
CA PHE A 75 -8.93 -30.90 -14.62
C PHE A 75 -8.18 -32.23 -14.87
N ARG A 76 -8.27 -33.18 -13.93
CA ARG A 76 -7.99 -34.60 -14.23
C ARG A 76 -9.11 -35.47 -13.68
N ARG A 77 -10.24 -35.52 -14.39
CA ARG A 77 -11.11 -36.70 -14.30
C ARG A 77 -10.36 -37.91 -14.85
N GLN A 78 -10.63 -39.06 -14.23
CA GLN A 78 -10.29 -40.41 -14.68
C GLN A 78 -8.87 -40.92 -14.38
N MET A 79 -8.62 -41.31 -13.14
CA MET A 79 -7.97 -42.61 -12.89
C MET A 79 -8.41 -43.15 -11.52
N GLU A 80 -9.52 -43.89 -11.54
CA GLU A 80 -9.93 -44.77 -10.45
C GLU A 80 -8.92 -45.90 -10.26
N ARG A 81 -8.77 -46.33 -9.00
CA ARG A 81 -8.10 -47.57 -8.52
C ARG A 81 -6.58 -47.60 -8.62
N THR A 82 -5.89 -46.97 -7.66
CA THR A 82 -4.83 -47.61 -6.82
C THR A 82 -4.13 -46.55 -5.95
N ALA A 83 -4.73 -46.17 -4.83
CA ALA A 83 -4.03 -45.36 -3.81
C ALA A 83 -4.66 -45.52 -2.42
N ARG A 84 -4.76 -46.75 -1.92
CA ARG A 84 -5.10 -47.00 -0.50
C ARG A 84 -3.90 -46.85 0.46
N HIS A 85 -2.77 -46.29 0.03
CA HIS A 85 -1.54 -46.36 0.83
C HIS A 85 -0.59 -45.15 0.71
N PHE A 86 -1.11 -43.95 0.49
CA PHE A 86 -0.31 -42.74 0.66
C PHE A 86 -0.98 -41.76 1.62
N SER A 87 -1.31 -42.29 2.81
CA SER A 87 -1.50 -41.48 4.00
C SER A 87 -0.11 -41.13 4.55
N ARG A 88 0.54 -40.14 3.93
CA ARG A 88 1.55 -39.33 4.61
C ARG A 88 1.16 -37.87 4.38
N CYS A 89 0.65 -37.31 5.46
CA CYS A 89 0.32 -35.92 5.68
C CYS A 89 1.37 -35.00 5.04
N PHE A 90 1.08 -34.49 3.84
CA PHE A 90 1.73 -33.31 3.31
C PHE A 90 0.99 -32.12 3.92
N GLN A 91 1.42 -31.71 5.12
CA GLN A 91 1.09 -30.42 5.69
C GLN A 91 1.82 -29.34 4.88
N LEU A 92 1.34 -29.08 3.66
CA LEU A 92 1.53 -27.76 3.09
C LEU A 92 0.77 -26.81 4.00
N GLY A 93 1.48 -25.84 4.58
CA GLY A 93 0.91 -24.71 5.29
C GLY A 93 0.12 -23.78 4.36
N LEU A 94 -0.81 -24.31 3.57
CA LEU A 94 -1.91 -23.53 3.04
C LEU A 94 -2.84 -23.27 4.21
N GLU A 95 -2.70 -22.09 4.82
CA GLU A 95 -3.75 -21.54 5.65
C GLU A 95 -5.08 -21.70 4.91
N ALA A 96 -6.08 -22.28 5.59
CA ALA A 96 -7.41 -22.46 5.02
C ALA A 96 -7.99 -21.08 4.71
N ALA A 97 -7.88 -20.65 3.46
CA ALA A 97 -8.45 -19.39 3.00
C ALA A 97 -9.97 -19.48 3.02
N ASN A 98 -10.63 -18.43 3.51
CA ASN A 98 -12.09 -18.35 3.43
C ASN A 98 -12.51 -18.34 1.96
N PHE A 99 -13.38 -19.27 1.59
CA PHE A 99 -13.95 -19.29 0.25
C PHE A 99 -14.80 -18.03 0.06
N PRO A 100 -14.60 -17.24 -1.01
CA PRO A 100 -15.34 -16.00 -1.21
C PRO A 100 -16.82 -16.30 -1.51
N SER A 101 -17.69 -15.34 -1.21
CA SER A 101 -19.08 -15.42 -1.68
C SER A 101 -19.10 -15.25 -3.20
N VAL A 102 -19.45 -16.30 -3.92
CA VAL A 102 -19.66 -16.24 -5.36
C VAL A 102 -21.13 -15.94 -5.62
N THR A 103 -21.43 -14.72 -6.06
CA THR A 103 -22.78 -14.34 -6.48
C THR A 103 -22.83 -14.31 -8.00
N PHE A 104 -23.72 -15.12 -8.59
CA PHE A 104 -24.04 -15.04 -10.00
C PHE A 104 -25.53 -14.76 -10.16
N CYS A 105 -25.84 -13.93 -11.15
CA CYS A 105 -27.21 -13.64 -11.53
C CYS A 105 -27.46 -14.20 -12.93
N ASN A 106 -28.70 -14.60 -13.20
CA ASN A 106 -29.13 -14.83 -14.59
C ASN A 106 -29.03 -13.49 -15.34
N ILE A 107 -28.46 -13.51 -16.55
CA ILE A 107 -28.40 -12.34 -17.43
C ILE A 107 -29.80 -11.83 -17.72
N ASN A 108 -30.77 -12.74 -17.82
CA ASN A 108 -32.15 -12.37 -18.00
C ASN A 108 -32.79 -11.95 -16.66
N PRO A 109 -33.21 -10.67 -16.51
CA PRO A 109 -33.80 -10.16 -15.27
C PRO A 109 -35.21 -10.68 -15.01
N TYR A 110 -35.92 -11.20 -16.03
CA TYR A 110 -37.32 -11.59 -15.90
C TYR A 110 -37.59 -13.01 -16.42
N LYS A 111 -38.31 -13.80 -15.62
CA LYS A 111 -38.77 -15.12 -16.07
C LYS A 111 -39.94 -14.94 -17.06
N LYS A 112 -39.85 -15.56 -18.26
CA LYS A 112 -40.91 -15.49 -19.30
C LYS A 112 -42.30 -15.85 -18.78
N SER A 113 -42.42 -16.80 -17.84
CA SER A 113 -43.71 -17.19 -17.26
C SER A 113 -44.25 -16.23 -16.19
N LYS A 114 -43.43 -15.30 -15.68
CA LYS A 114 -43.83 -14.32 -14.66
C LYS A 114 -44.04 -12.93 -15.24
N ILE A 115 -43.53 -12.66 -16.44
CA ILE A 115 -43.68 -11.37 -17.12
C ILE A 115 -45.14 -11.07 -17.50
N GLN A 116 -45.94 -12.11 -17.75
CA GLN A 116 -47.37 -12.02 -18.03
C GLN A 116 -48.20 -11.61 -16.81
N MET A 117 -47.63 -11.73 -15.60
CA MET A 117 -48.29 -11.32 -14.36
C MET A 117 -48.17 -9.81 -14.11
N VAL A 118 -47.34 -9.11 -14.89
CA VAL A 118 -47.11 -7.66 -14.76
C VAL A 118 -47.58 -7.00 -16.06
N PRO A 119 -48.73 -6.31 -16.05
CA PRO A 119 -49.32 -5.72 -17.26
C PRO A 119 -48.36 -4.77 -18.00
N ALA A 120 -47.51 -4.05 -17.26
CA ALA A 120 -46.51 -3.13 -17.83
C ALA A 120 -45.41 -3.85 -18.65
N LEU A 121 -45.07 -5.10 -18.31
CA LEU A 121 -44.03 -5.86 -18.99
C LEU A 121 -44.58 -6.70 -20.15
N GLN A 122 -45.89 -6.92 -20.22
CA GLN A 122 -46.54 -7.66 -21.30
C GLN A 122 -46.43 -6.93 -22.65
N ALA A 123 -46.60 -5.60 -22.65
CA ALA A 123 -46.45 -4.78 -23.86
C ALA A 123 -45.02 -4.82 -24.42
N LEU A 124 -44.01 -4.97 -23.56
CA LEU A 124 -42.63 -5.13 -23.99
C LEU A 124 -42.39 -6.51 -24.61
N MET A 125 -43.06 -7.55 -24.12
CA MET A 125 -42.99 -8.89 -24.72
C MET A 125 -43.59 -8.93 -26.13
N THR A 126 -44.72 -8.22 -26.35
CA THR A 126 -45.34 -8.17 -27.68
C THR A 126 -44.47 -7.45 -28.69
N VAL A 127 -43.84 -6.34 -28.31
CA VAL A 127 -42.88 -5.63 -29.17
C VAL A 127 -41.66 -6.51 -29.46
N TYR A 128 -41.13 -7.21 -28.47
CA TYR A 128 -40.01 -8.14 -28.66
C TYR A 128 -40.35 -9.29 -29.62
N GLU A 129 -41.53 -9.90 -29.50
CA GLU A 129 -41.97 -10.98 -30.40
C GLU A 129 -42.18 -10.48 -31.84
N LEU A 130 -42.74 -9.28 -32.03
CA LEU A 130 -42.87 -8.65 -33.35
C LEU A 130 -41.50 -8.30 -33.95
N SER A 131 -40.55 -7.84 -33.13
CA SER A 131 -39.16 -7.63 -33.55
C SER A 131 -38.48 -8.92 -33.97
N SER A 132 -38.67 -9.98 -33.19
CA SER A 132 -38.11 -11.31 -33.46
C SER A 132 -38.68 -11.93 -34.73
N ASN A 133 -39.96 -11.68 -35.01
CA ASN A 133 -40.63 -12.20 -36.20
C ASN A 133 -40.46 -11.29 -37.43
N GLY A 134 -39.70 -10.20 -37.31
CA GLY A 134 -39.43 -9.26 -38.41
C GLY A 134 -40.68 -8.51 -38.90
N THR A 135 -41.72 -8.40 -38.06
CA THR A 135 -43.02 -7.83 -38.42
C THR A 135 -43.24 -6.42 -37.84
N LEU A 136 -42.23 -5.85 -37.18
CA LEU A 136 -42.20 -4.44 -36.81
C LEU A 136 -41.94 -3.59 -38.06
N THR A 137 -43.02 -3.17 -38.71
CA THR A 137 -43.04 -2.07 -39.70
C THR A 137 -43.44 -0.77 -39.03
#